data_AF-A0A0F9FXW3-F1
#
_entry.id   AF-A0A0F9FXW3-F1
#
_cell.length_a   1.000
_cell.length_b   1.000
_cell.length_c   1.000
_cell.angle_alpha   90.00
_cell.angle_beta   90.00
_cell.angle_gamma   90.00
#
_symmetry.space_group_name_H-M   'P 1'
#
loop_
_entity.id
_entity.type
_entity.pdbx_description
1 polymer ?
#
loop_
_entity_poly.entity_id
_entity_poly.type
_entity_poly.pdbx_seq_one_letter_code
_entity_poly.pdbx_strand_id
1 'polypeptide(L)'
;MATLTDKTIKIRYMSKNIVNNFIQIGKELKEVRDTDLFKENFLTFTDYLHKEHPQLSDGFVFRLLKVVEDEKLVASAPKLGITKTLELLYVPDREIREELTEKAIKEDLTTKDIREEVKKTKISPERPPLIDTEEERKFKLLREYDLFKGEVKRINEEMKELYDKYIVWNEKASKYASLGVERDVMQELFKNLKGELE
;
A
#
# COMPACT_ATOMS: atom_id res chain seq x y z
N MET A 1 -15.98 -13.36 -18.07
CA MET A 1 -15.33 -12.41 -17.13
C MET A 1 -13.88 -12.25 -17.59
N ALA A 2 -13.31 -11.04 -17.53
CA ALA A 2 -11.92 -10.83 -17.91
C ALA A 2 -10.98 -11.38 -16.82
N THR A 3 -9.84 -11.96 -17.19
CA THR A 3 -8.88 -12.54 -16.24
C THR A 3 -8.02 -11.47 -15.56
N LEU A 4 -7.35 -11.81 -14.45
CA LEU A 4 -6.37 -10.93 -13.81
C LEU A 4 -5.29 -10.47 -14.80
N THR A 5 -4.82 -11.39 -15.66
CA THR A 5 -3.81 -11.14 -16.69
C THR A 5 -4.29 -10.10 -17.70
N ASP A 6 -5.52 -10.24 -18.20
CA ASP A 6 -6.11 -9.29 -19.16
C ASP A 6 -6.19 -7.88 -18.57
N LYS A 7 -6.65 -7.78 -17.32
CA LYS A 7 -6.74 -6.50 -16.60
C LYS A 7 -5.37 -5.89 -16.36
N THR A 8 -4.39 -6.70 -15.99
CA THR A 8 -3.02 -6.26 -15.75
C THR A 8 -2.41 -5.67 -17.03
N ILE A 9 -2.54 -6.37 -18.16
CA ILE A 9 -2.07 -5.88 -19.46
C ILE A 9 -2.78 -4.57 -19.84
N LYS A 10 -4.10 -4.53 -19.67
CA LYS A 10 -4.92 -3.35 -19.97
C LYS A 10 -4.49 -2.13 -19.14
N ILE A 11 -4.31 -2.29 -17.83
CA ILE A 11 -3.86 -1.22 -16.93
C ILE A 11 -2.46 -0.72 -17.33
N ARG A 12 -1.52 -1.63 -17.63
CA ARG A 12 -0.17 -1.25 -18.10
C ARG A 12 -0.22 -0.45 -19.39
N TYR A 13 -1.03 -0.89 -20.35
CA TYR A 13 -1.20 -0.18 -21.62
C TYR A 13 -1.76 1.23 -21.39
N MET A 14 -2.83 1.36 -20.60
CA MET A 14 -3.45 2.64 -20.27
C MET A 14 -2.51 3.57 -19.49
N SER A 15 -1.65 3.01 -18.63
CA SER A 15 -0.69 3.77 -17.83
C SER A 15 0.32 4.56 -18.68
N LYS A 16 0.55 4.16 -19.94
CA LYS A 16 1.39 4.92 -20.89
C LYS A 16 0.84 6.31 -21.19
N ASN A 17 -0.47 6.51 -21.05
CA ASN A 17 -1.11 7.82 -21.14
C ASN A 17 -2.11 7.98 -19.98
N ILE A 18 -1.56 8.13 -18.78
CA ILE A 18 -2.35 8.19 -17.55
C ILE A 18 -3.32 9.38 -17.53
N VAL A 19 -2.93 10.51 -18.12
CA VAL A 19 -3.73 11.74 -18.14
C VAL A 19 -5.09 11.52 -18.80
N ASN A 20 -5.12 10.74 -19.88
CA ASN A 20 -6.36 10.47 -20.61
C ASN A 20 -7.10 9.23 -20.09
N ASN A 21 -6.43 8.34 -19.36
CA ASN A 21 -6.98 7.03 -18.98
C ASN A 21 -7.21 6.85 -17.48
N PHE A 22 -6.95 7.85 -16.64
CA PHE A 22 -6.95 7.69 -15.17
C PHE A 22 -8.27 7.14 -14.60
N ILE A 23 -9.42 7.52 -15.16
CA ILE A 23 -10.73 6.98 -14.76
C ILE A 23 -10.84 5.50 -15.10
N GLN A 24 -10.45 5.10 -16.32
CA GLN A 24 -10.52 3.70 -16.71
C GLN A 24 -9.52 2.85 -15.92
N ILE A 25 -8.31 3.36 -15.69
CA ILE A 25 -7.32 2.73 -14.79
C ILE A 25 -7.93 2.52 -13.40
N GLY A 26 -8.54 3.56 -12.82
CA GLY A 26 -9.20 3.47 -11.53
C GLY A 26 -10.31 2.42 -11.50
N LYS A 27 -11.15 2.34 -12.54
CA LYS A 27 -12.22 1.34 -12.65
C LYS A 27 -11.68 -0.09 -12.71
N GLU A 28 -10.67 -0.34 -13.55
CA GLU A 28 -10.06 -1.68 -13.63
C GLU A 28 -9.41 -2.08 -12.30
N LEU A 29 -8.69 -1.15 -11.65
CA LEU A 29 -8.07 -1.39 -10.34
C LEU A 29 -9.11 -1.63 -9.25
N LYS A 30 -10.22 -0.88 -9.26
CA LYS A 30 -11.35 -1.11 -8.34
C LYS A 30 -11.94 -2.49 -8.54
N GLU A 31 -12.15 -2.92 -9.78
CA GLU A 31 -12.66 -4.26 -10.05
C GLU A 31 -11.69 -5.33 -9.56
N VAL A 32 -10.38 -5.23 -9.84
CA VAL A 32 -9.38 -6.17 -9.31
C VAL A 32 -9.40 -6.23 -7.78
N ARG A 33 -9.52 -5.09 -7.10
CA ARG A 33 -9.60 -5.00 -5.64
C ARG A 33 -10.87 -5.63 -5.10
N ASP A 34 -12.03 -5.20 -5.60
CA ASP A 34 -13.34 -5.54 -5.03
C ASP A 34 -13.74 -7.00 -5.32
N THR A 35 -13.19 -7.60 -6.37
CA THR A 35 -13.40 -9.02 -6.71
C THR A 35 -12.30 -9.93 -6.19
N ASP A 36 -11.33 -9.39 -5.45
CA ASP A 36 -10.19 -10.13 -4.93
C ASP A 36 -9.39 -10.92 -6.00
N LEU A 37 -9.46 -10.52 -7.27
CA LEU A 37 -8.81 -11.24 -8.39
C LEU A 37 -7.30 -11.41 -8.20
N PHE A 38 -6.66 -10.51 -7.45
CA PHE A 38 -5.23 -10.59 -7.16
C PHE A 38 -4.85 -11.80 -6.28
N LYS A 39 -5.77 -12.35 -5.49
CA LYS A 39 -5.47 -13.41 -4.50
C LYS A 39 -4.98 -14.72 -5.12
N GLU A 40 -5.19 -14.92 -6.42
CA GLU A 40 -4.67 -16.09 -7.13
C GLU A 40 -3.14 -16.15 -7.17
N ASN A 41 -2.46 -14.99 -7.19
CA ASN A 41 -1.02 -14.88 -7.39
C ASN A 41 -0.31 -13.94 -6.41
N PHE A 42 -1.07 -13.15 -5.64
CA PHE A 42 -0.55 -12.09 -4.77
C PHE A 42 -1.20 -12.15 -3.39
N LEU A 43 -0.42 -11.81 -2.35
CA LEU A 43 -0.91 -11.86 -0.97
C LEU A 43 -1.90 -10.74 -0.66
N THR A 44 -1.64 -9.55 -1.20
CA THR A 44 -2.46 -8.35 -0.98
C THR A 44 -2.62 -7.56 -2.27
N PHE A 45 -3.62 -6.68 -2.32
CA PHE A 45 -3.81 -5.77 -3.44
C PHE A 45 -2.58 -4.85 -3.62
N THR A 46 -1.94 -4.43 -2.52
CA THR A 46 -0.70 -3.65 -2.57
C THR A 46 0.47 -4.45 -3.15
N ASP A 47 0.61 -5.72 -2.79
CA ASP A 47 1.63 -6.62 -3.38
C ASP A 47 1.45 -6.75 -4.90
N TYR A 48 0.19 -6.90 -5.36
CA TYR A 48 -0.15 -6.85 -6.77
C TYR A 48 0.25 -5.53 -7.44
N LEU A 49 -0.07 -4.38 -6.83
CA LEU A 49 0.31 -3.07 -7.37
C LEU A 49 1.82 -2.92 -7.50
N HIS A 50 2.59 -3.32 -6.48
CA HIS A 50 4.05 -3.16 -6.48
C HIS A 50 4.73 -4.05 -7.50
N LYS A 51 4.27 -5.29 -7.65
CA LYS A 51 4.85 -6.24 -8.61
C LYS A 51 4.41 -5.97 -10.04
N GLU A 52 3.12 -5.73 -10.26
CA GLU A 52 2.57 -5.65 -11.62
C GLU A 52 2.52 -4.23 -12.18
N HIS A 53 2.45 -3.21 -11.33
CA HIS A 53 2.32 -1.79 -11.70
C HIS A 53 3.28 -0.87 -10.94
N PRO A 54 4.60 -1.12 -10.94
CA PRO A 54 5.57 -0.35 -10.16
C PRO A 54 5.63 1.15 -10.54
N GLN A 55 5.12 1.53 -11.72
CA GLN A 55 5.00 2.91 -12.17
C GLN A 55 3.91 3.71 -11.44
N LEU A 56 2.99 3.04 -10.71
CA LEU A 56 1.89 3.66 -9.99
C LEU A 56 2.19 3.65 -8.49
N SER A 57 2.29 4.82 -7.87
CA SER A 57 2.44 4.88 -6.41
C SER A 57 1.14 4.55 -5.70
N ASP A 58 1.21 3.90 -4.53
CA ASP A 58 0.06 3.54 -3.71
C ASP A 58 -0.87 4.73 -3.48
N GLY A 59 -0.32 5.85 -3.02
CA GLY A 59 -1.09 7.06 -2.73
C GLY A 59 -1.78 7.65 -3.96
N PHE A 60 -1.24 7.41 -5.16
CA PHE A 60 -1.93 7.77 -6.40
C PHE A 60 -3.06 6.79 -6.72
N VAL A 61 -2.82 5.48 -6.62
CA VAL A 61 -3.84 4.44 -6.85
C VAL A 61 -5.03 4.61 -5.91
N PHE A 62 -4.80 4.76 -4.60
CA PHE A 62 -5.89 4.93 -3.64
C PHE A 62 -6.70 6.19 -3.89
N ARG A 63 -6.08 7.27 -4.39
CA ARG A 63 -6.83 8.45 -4.81
C ARG A 63 -7.65 8.19 -6.08
N LEU A 64 -7.12 7.45 -7.06
CA LEU A 64 -7.92 7.04 -8.22
C LEU A 64 -9.14 6.20 -7.82
N LEU A 65 -8.97 5.26 -6.88
CA LEU A 65 -10.07 4.47 -6.33
C LEU A 65 -11.14 5.36 -5.71
N LYS A 66 -10.75 6.33 -4.89
CA LYS A 66 -11.69 7.32 -4.33
C LYS A 66 -12.41 8.15 -5.40
N VAL A 67 -11.73 8.52 -6.49
CA VAL A 67 -12.39 9.20 -7.61
C VAL A 67 -13.48 8.31 -8.21
N VAL A 68 -13.17 7.03 -8.49
CA VAL A 68 -14.13 6.13 -9.17
C VAL A 68 -15.25 5.61 -8.27
N GLU A 69 -15.13 5.78 -6.96
CA GLU A 69 -16.18 5.54 -5.97
C GLU A 69 -17.19 6.72 -5.89
N ASP A 70 -16.81 7.91 -6.37
CA ASP A 70 -17.68 9.09 -6.42
C ASP A 70 -18.18 9.34 -7.86
N GLU A 71 -19.40 8.89 -8.15
CA GLU A 71 -19.99 8.98 -9.50
C GLU A 71 -20.02 10.41 -10.06
N LYS A 72 -20.20 11.43 -9.22
CA LYS A 72 -20.21 12.83 -9.67
C LYS A 72 -18.82 13.31 -10.04
N LEU A 73 -17.79 12.92 -9.29
CA LEU A 73 -16.41 13.17 -9.69
C LEU A 73 -16.05 12.43 -10.98
N VAL A 74 -16.51 11.18 -11.15
CA VAL A 74 -16.32 10.44 -12.42
C VAL A 74 -16.95 11.17 -13.59
N ALA A 75 -18.16 11.73 -13.44
CA ALA A 75 -18.83 12.47 -14.49
C ALA A 75 -18.13 13.80 -14.84
N SER A 76 -17.55 14.46 -13.85
CA SER A 76 -16.87 15.75 -13.99
C SER A 76 -15.39 15.64 -14.43
N ALA A 77 -14.76 14.50 -14.16
CA ALA A 77 -13.36 14.22 -14.42
C ALA A 77 -12.89 14.52 -15.86
N PRO A 78 -13.64 14.18 -16.94
CA PRO A 78 -13.24 14.49 -18.31
C PRO A 78 -13.10 15.99 -18.58
N LYS A 79 -13.88 16.84 -17.90
CA LYS A 79 -13.83 18.30 -18.06
C LYS A 79 -12.71 18.93 -17.24
N LEU A 80 -12.43 18.36 -16.07
CA LEU A 80 -11.45 18.89 -15.12
C LEU A 80 -10.01 18.41 -15.38
N GLY A 81 -9.87 17.20 -15.93
CA GLY A 81 -8.61 16.49 -16.02
C GLY A 81 -8.14 15.94 -14.65
N ILE A 82 -7.11 15.11 -14.69
CA ILE A 82 -6.65 14.33 -13.54
C ILE A 82 -6.26 15.21 -12.34
N THR A 83 -5.46 16.25 -12.55
CA THR A 83 -4.90 17.04 -11.45
C THR A 83 -5.99 17.79 -10.68
N LYS A 84 -6.88 18.51 -11.38
CA LYS A 84 -8.00 19.22 -10.76
C LYS A 84 -8.93 18.25 -10.01
N THR A 85 -9.23 17.10 -10.61
CA THR A 85 -10.05 16.05 -9.98
C THR A 85 -9.44 15.54 -8.67
N LEU A 86 -8.13 15.28 -8.67
CA LEU A 86 -7.43 14.81 -7.46
C LEU A 86 -7.36 15.86 -6.35
N GLU A 87 -7.32 17.14 -6.68
CA GLU A 87 -7.35 18.22 -5.68
C GLU A 87 -8.71 18.31 -4.98
N LEU A 88 -9.82 18.07 -5.70
CA LEU A 88 -11.17 18.10 -5.13
C LEU A 88 -11.39 17.02 -4.06
N LEU A 89 -10.65 15.91 -4.12
CA LEU A 89 -10.70 14.87 -3.08
C LEU A 89 -10.24 15.35 -1.69
N TYR A 90 -9.56 16.50 -1.61
CA TYR A 90 -9.17 17.09 -0.33
C TYR A 90 -10.31 17.85 0.37
N VAL A 91 -11.49 17.98 -0.27
CA VAL A 91 -12.71 18.46 0.36
C VAL A 91 -13.44 17.25 0.96
N PRO A 92 -13.49 17.09 2.29
CA PRO A 92 -14.09 15.91 2.92
C PRO A 92 -15.59 15.85 2.70
N ASP A 93 -16.25 17.00 2.88
CA ASP A 93 -17.69 17.15 2.69
C ASP A 93 -18.06 16.98 1.21
N ARG A 94 -19.03 16.11 0.95
CA ARG A 94 -19.44 15.77 -0.41
C ARG A 94 -20.22 16.90 -1.07
N GLU A 95 -21.11 17.57 -0.36
CA GLU A 95 -21.94 18.65 -0.92
C GLU A 95 -21.05 19.85 -1.29
N ILE A 96 -20.14 20.24 -0.40
CA ILE A 96 -19.17 21.32 -0.66
C ILE A 96 -18.25 20.95 -1.83
N ARG A 97 -17.85 19.67 -1.94
CA ARG A 97 -17.02 19.20 -3.05
C ARG A 97 -17.76 19.29 -4.38
N GLU A 98 -19.05 18.95 -4.40
CA GLU A 98 -19.90 19.05 -5.58
C GLU A 98 -20.08 20.51 -6.02
N GLU A 99 -20.38 21.42 -5.10
CA GLU A 99 -20.46 22.86 -5.38
C GLU A 99 -19.16 23.41 -5.97
N LEU A 100 -18.02 23.05 -5.35
CA LEU A 100 -16.71 23.47 -5.84
C LEU A 100 -16.36 22.84 -7.20
N THR A 101 -16.82 21.62 -7.45
CA THR A 101 -16.67 20.94 -8.75
C THR A 101 -17.43 21.68 -9.85
N GLU A 102 -18.69 22.05 -9.58
CA GLU A 102 -19.51 22.83 -10.49
C GLU A 102 -18.91 24.21 -10.76
N LYS A 103 -18.47 24.90 -9.70
CA LYS A 103 -17.75 26.18 -9.81
C LYS A 103 -16.48 26.04 -10.65
N ALA A 104 -15.67 25.02 -10.41
CA ALA A 104 -14.43 24.77 -11.13
C ALA A 104 -14.64 24.56 -12.64
N ILE A 105 -15.74 23.91 -13.03
CA ILE A 105 -16.10 23.70 -14.44
C ILE A 105 -16.67 24.99 -15.04
N LYS A 106 -17.57 25.68 -14.34
CA LYS A 106 -18.28 26.86 -14.84
C LYS A 106 -17.36 28.06 -15.02
N GLU A 107 -16.43 28.26 -14.07
CA GLU A 107 -15.51 29.40 -14.04
C GLU A 107 -14.13 29.06 -14.61
N ASP A 108 -13.94 27.83 -15.12
CA ASP A 108 -12.65 27.28 -15.57
C ASP A 108 -11.49 27.54 -14.60
N LEU A 109 -11.73 27.23 -13.31
CA LEU A 109 -10.75 27.48 -12.27
C LEU A 109 -9.44 26.74 -12.54
N THR A 110 -8.31 27.40 -12.33
CA THR A 110 -7.01 26.75 -12.44
C THR A 110 -6.82 25.77 -11.27
N THR A 111 -5.85 24.86 -11.39
CA THR A 111 -5.47 23.98 -10.27
C THR A 111 -5.08 24.77 -9.02
N LYS A 112 -4.49 25.97 -9.19
CA LYS A 112 -4.10 26.83 -8.07
C LYS A 112 -5.34 27.39 -7.38
N ASP A 113 -6.32 27.87 -8.13
CA ASP A 113 -7.56 28.42 -7.58
C ASP A 113 -8.34 27.35 -6.82
N ILE A 114 -8.44 26.14 -7.38
CA ILE A 114 -9.05 25.00 -6.70
C ILE A 114 -8.34 24.71 -5.37
N ARG A 115 -7.01 24.71 -5.35
CA ARG A 115 -6.25 24.52 -4.09
C ARG A 115 -6.54 25.60 -3.06
N GLU A 116 -6.72 26.84 -3.48
CA GLU A 116 -7.06 27.94 -2.58
C GLU A 116 -8.48 27.79 -2.01
N GLU A 117 -9.45 27.43 -2.85
CA GLU A 117 -10.82 27.15 -2.41
C GLU A 117 -10.87 25.93 -1.46
N VAL A 118 -10.16 24.85 -1.78
CA VAL A 118 -9.99 23.67 -0.91
C VAL A 118 -9.35 24.04 0.43
N LYS A 119 -8.44 25.03 0.47
CA LYS A 119 -7.88 25.51 1.75
C LYS A 119 -8.91 26.28 2.56
N LYS A 120 -9.78 27.06 1.92
CA LYS A 120 -10.86 27.81 2.60
C LYS A 120 -11.87 26.86 3.23
N THR A 121 -12.19 25.74 2.59
CA THR A 121 -13.06 24.70 3.17
C THR A 121 -12.39 23.96 4.35
N LYS A 122 -11.06 24.06 4.49
CA LYS A 122 -10.30 23.59 5.65
C LYS A 122 -10.19 24.61 6.79
N ILE A 123 -10.73 25.83 6.67
CA ILE A 123 -10.79 26.82 7.75
C ILE A 123 -12.05 26.57 8.59
N SER A 124 -12.07 25.41 9.24
CA SER A 124 -12.59 25.22 10.59
C SER A 124 -11.56 24.34 11.30
N PRO A 125 -10.94 24.80 12.40
CA PRO A 125 -9.77 24.16 12.98
C PRO A 125 -10.19 22.98 13.85
N GLU A 126 -10.75 21.96 13.23
CA GLU A 126 -10.48 20.60 13.65
C GLU A 126 -9.93 19.94 12.41
N ARG A 127 -8.68 19.45 12.48
CA ARG A 127 -8.27 18.38 11.57
C ARG A 127 -9.46 17.41 11.56
N PRO A 128 -10.03 17.01 10.40
CA PRO A 128 -10.99 15.92 10.44
C PRO A 128 -10.30 14.86 11.31
N PRO A 129 -10.97 14.33 12.36
CA PRO A 129 -10.39 13.21 13.07
C PRO A 129 -9.94 12.27 11.95
N LEU A 130 -8.69 11.80 12.02
CA LEU A 130 -8.33 10.57 11.29
C LEU A 130 -9.57 9.71 11.42
N ILE A 131 -10.25 9.41 10.32
CA ILE A 131 -11.48 8.64 10.40
C ILE A 131 -11.01 7.34 11.01
N ASP A 132 -11.24 7.24 12.31
CA ASP A 132 -10.73 6.17 13.12
C ASP A 132 -11.86 5.14 13.14
N THR A 133 -12.36 4.86 11.95
CA THR A 133 -13.33 3.80 11.77
C THR A 133 -12.65 2.53 12.24
N GLU A 134 -13.42 1.70 12.92
CA GLU A 134 -12.94 0.40 13.36
C GLU A 134 -12.35 -0.39 12.20
N GLU A 135 -12.88 -0.20 10.98
CA GLU A 135 -12.33 -0.73 9.73
C GLU A 135 -10.97 -0.15 9.35
N GLU A 136 -10.74 1.17 9.33
CA GLU A 136 -9.41 1.73 9.01
C GLU A 136 -8.36 1.36 10.08
N ARG A 137 -8.74 1.29 11.37
CA ARG A 137 -7.88 0.74 12.44
C ARG A 137 -7.54 -0.72 12.15
N LYS A 138 -8.54 -1.53 11.81
CA LYS A 138 -8.37 -2.95 11.49
C LYS A 138 -7.47 -3.14 10.27
N PHE A 139 -7.64 -2.35 9.21
CA PHE A 139 -6.78 -2.42 8.02
C PHE A 139 -5.34 -1.98 8.32
N LYS A 140 -5.16 -0.95 9.14
CA LYS A 140 -3.82 -0.52 9.58
C LYS A 140 -3.14 -1.62 10.40
N LEU A 141 -3.84 -2.21 11.36
CA LEU A 141 -3.34 -3.34 12.16
C LEU A 141 -3.06 -4.58 11.30
N LEU A 142 -3.89 -4.88 10.29
CA LEU A 142 -3.63 -5.97 9.34
C LEU A 142 -2.36 -5.73 8.52
N ARG A 143 -2.13 -4.49 8.08
CA ARG A 143 -0.90 -4.12 7.37
C ARG A 143 0.33 -4.22 8.28
N GLU A 144 0.23 -3.72 9.51
CA GLU A 144 1.29 -3.84 10.52
C GLU A 144 1.57 -5.31 10.85
N TYR A 145 0.53 -6.14 10.95
CA TYR A 145 0.64 -7.60 11.13
C TYR A 145 1.36 -8.27 9.95
N ASP A 146 1.02 -7.94 8.71
CA ASP A 146 1.68 -8.53 7.53
C ASP A 146 3.17 -8.15 7.45
N LEU A 147 3.50 -6.90 7.80
CA LEU A 147 4.89 -6.45 7.91
C LEU A 147 5.63 -7.22 9.02
N PHE A 148 5.02 -7.30 10.20
CA PHE A 148 5.59 -8.02 11.35
C PHE A 148 5.79 -9.51 11.03
N LYS A 149 4.83 -10.15 10.37
CA LYS A 149 4.94 -11.54 9.90
C LYS A 149 6.10 -11.73 8.94
N GLY A 150 6.33 -10.77 8.04
CA GLY A 150 7.49 -10.76 7.15
C GLY A 150 8.82 -10.67 7.91
N GLU A 151 8.90 -9.80 8.90
CA GLU A 151 10.07 -9.66 9.76
C GLU A 151 10.35 -10.92 10.58
N VAL A 152 9.32 -11.52 11.19
CA VAL A 152 9.43 -12.79 11.92
C VAL A 152 9.93 -13.92 11.00
N LYS A 153 9.43 -13.99 9.76
CA LYS A 153 9.89 -14.98 8.79
C LYS A 153 11.37 -14.78 8.46
N ARG A 154 11.81 -13.55 8.21
CA ARG A 154 13.22 -13.23 7.94
C ARG A 154 14.11 -13.60 9.13
N ILE A 155 13.72 -13.22 10.34
CA ILE A 155 14.47 -13.55 11.57
C ILE A 155 14.58 -15.08 11.72
N ASN A 156 13.51 -15.83 11.46
CA ASN A 156 13.54 -17.30 11.51
C ASN A 156 14.51 -17.89 10.47
N GLU A 157 14.57 -17.34 9.26
CA GLU A 157 15.51 -17.78 8.22
C GLU A 157 16.98 -17.47 8.62
N GLU A 158 17.24 -16.28 9.15
CA GLU A 158 18.56 -15.86 9.65
C GLU A 158 19.01 -16.73 10.84
N MET A 159 18.10 -17.03 11.78
CA MET A 159 18.34 -17.90 12.92
C MET A 159 18.65 -19.33 12.50
N LYS A 160 17.96 -19.84 11.47
CA LYS A 160 18.23 -21.16 10.91
C LYS A 160 19.63 -21.22 10.29
N GLU A 161 20.01 -20.21 9.51
CA GLU A 161 21.35 -20.14 8.91
C GLU A 161 22.45 -20.06 9.99
N LEU A 162 22.21 -19.27 11.04
CA LEU A 162 23.11 -19.17 12.18
C LEU A 162 23.27 -20.51 12.91
N TYR A 163 22.18 -21.25 13.10
CA TYR A 163 22.19 -22.57 13.72
C TYR A 163 22.94 -23.60 12.87
N ASP A 164 22.73 -23.60 11.55
CA ASP A 164 23.46 -24.47 10.62
C ASP A 164 24.98 -24.19 10.66
N LYS A 165 25.38 -22.91 10.70
CA LYS A 165 26.78 -22.51 10.86
C LYS A 165 27.37 -22.99 12.19
N TYR A 166 26.59 -22.90 13.27
CA TYR A 166 27.01 -23.39 14.58
C TYR A 166 27.20 -24.91 14.61
N ILE A 167 26.31 -25.69 14.01
CA ILE A 167 26.48 -27.16 13.91
C ILE A 167 27.80 -27.49 13.23
N VAL A 168 28.04 -26.89 12.05
CA VAL A 168 29.26 -27.13 11.27
C VAL A 168 30.51 -26.72 12.06
N TRP A 169 30.47 -25.59 12.77
CA TRP A 169 31.57 -25.16 13.62
C TRP A 169 31.81 -26.11 14.78
N ASN A 170 30.76 -26.53 15.49
CA ASN A 170 30.86 -27.42 16.65
C ASN A 170 31.42 -28.80 16.27
N GLU A 171 31.01 -29.36 15.13
CA GLU A 171 31.56 -30.61 14.58
C GLU A 171 33.04 -30.50 14.19
N LYS A 172 33.47 -29.33 13.71
CA LYS A 172 34.89 -29.08 13.41
C LYS A 172 35.68 -28.91 14.70
N ALA A 173 35.18 -28.11 15.63
CA ALA A 173 35.83 -27.81 16.90
C ALA A 173 35.94 -29.04 17.80
N SER A 174 34.99 -29.98 17.74
CA SER A 174 35.02 -31.21 18.55
C SER A 174 36.22 -32.12 18.27
N LYS A 175 36.89 -31.93 17.13
CA LYS A 175 38.11 -32.67 16.76
C LYS A 175 39.36 -32.12 17.45
N TYR A 176 39.27 -30.98 18.13
CA TYR A 176 40.39 -30.30 18.77
C TYR A 176 40.12 -30.14 20.27
N ALA A 177 40.81 -30.92 21.09
CA ALA A 177 40.67 -30.86 22.56
C ALA A 177 40.96 -29.47 23.15
N SER A 178 41.81 -28.68 22.48
CA SER A 178 42.15 -27.31 22.88
C SER A 178 40.99 -26.31 22.78
N LEU A 179 39.90 -26.66 22.10
CA LEU A 179 38.73 -25.78 21.88
C LEU A 179 37.54 -26.11 22.80
N GLY A 180 37.75 -26.91 23.86
CA GLY A 180 36.67 -27.36 24.75
C GLY A 180 35.93 -26.20 25.42
N VAL A 181 36.67 -25.22 25.95
CA VAL A 181 36.11 -24.07 26.66
C VAL A 181 35.26 -23.19 25.73
N GLU A 182 35.76 -22.91 24.52
CA GLU A 182 35.04 -22.12 23.52
C GLU A 182 33.76 -22.81 23.05
N ARG A 183 33.76 -24.15 22.98
CA ARG A 183 32.57 -24.95 22.64
C ARG A 183 31.50 -24.87 23.72
N ASP A 184 31.89 -24.94 24.99
CA ASP A 184 30.96 -24.84 26.11
C ASP A 184 30.31 -23.44 26.17
N VAL A 185 31.11 -22.38 25.97
CA VAL A 185 30.61 -20.99 25.87
C VAL A 185 29.61 -20.84 24.72
N MET A 186 29.93 -21.37 23.54
CA MET A 186 29.03 -21.28 22.38
C MET A 186 27.75 -22.10 22.57
N GLN A 187 27.82 -23.27 23.23
CA GLN A 187 26.63 -24.05 23.60
C GLN A 187 25.70 -23.28 24.54
N GLU A 188 26.26 -22.61 25.53
CA GLU A 188 25.48 -21.83 26.49
C GLU A 188 24.82 -20.62 25.84
N LEU A 189 25.52 -19.92 24.93
CA LEU A 189 24.94 -18.83 24.13
C LEU A 189 23.74 -19.29 23.29
N PHE A 190 23.85 -20.43 22.60
CA PHE A 190 22.72 -20.96 21.82
C PHE A 190 21.56 -21.45 22.68
N LYS A 191 21.85 -22.00 23.87
CA LYS A 191 20.82 -22.41 24.83
C LYS A 191 20.04 -21.21 25.36
N ASN A 192 20.72 -20.10 25.68
CA ASN A 192 20.08 -18.86 26.11
C ASN A 192 19.26 -18.24 24.97
N LEU A 193 19.82 -18.19 23.76
CA LEU A 193 19.13 -17.70 22.57
C LEU A 193 17.84 -18.48 22.30
N LYS A 194 17.83 -19.80 22.52
CA LYS A 194 16.65 -20.64 22.37
C LYS A 194 15.62 -20.39 23.47
N GLY A 195 16.07 -20.21 24.72
CA GLY A 195 15.19 -19.96 25.87
C GLY A 195 14.48 -18.60 25.84
N GLU A 196 15.04 -17.60 25.15
CA GLU A 196 14.40 -16.29 24.94
C GLU A 196 13.35 -16.29 23.81
N LEU A 197 13.27 -17.38 23.02
CA LEU A 197 12.38 -17.52 21.87
C LEU A 197 11.16 -18.45 22.11
N GLU A 198 11.12 -19.16 23.26
CA GLU A 198 10.02 -20.02 23.72
C GLU A 198 9.10 -19.29 24.70
#